data_AF-A0A1F1W0H4-F1
#
_entry.id   AF-A0A1F1W0H4-F1
#
_cell.length_a   1.000
_cell.length_b   1.000
_cell.length_c   1.000
_cell.angle_alpha   90.00
_cell.angle_beta   90.00
_cell.angle_gamma   90.00
#
_symmetry.space_group_name_H-M   'P 1'
#
loop_
_entity.id
_entity.type
_entity.pdbx_description
1 polymer ?
#
loop_
_entity_poly.entity_id
_entity_poly.type
_entity_poly.pdbx_seq_one_letter_code
_entity_poly.pdbx_strand_id
1 'polypeptide(L)'
;MAAREPVTLQSDWETTLLPWMRDIAAHLEVGGVDLDVDRVHVMTGVVADGVQRSMAPISAFLVGAAVARGAGLEEACAAVESLTRERAGQSRPG
;
A
#
# COMPACT_ATOMS: atom_id res chain seq x y z
N MET A 1 13.27 -4.44 -12.81
CA MET A 1 13.45 -4.82 -11.40
C MET A 1 12.65 -6.07 -11.16
N ALA A 2 13.22 -7.10 -10.52
CA ALA A 2 12.44 -8.29 -10.16
C ALA A 2 11.26 -7.84 -9.28
N ALA A 3 10.06 -8.36 -9.54
CA ALA A 3 8.94 -8.13 -8.65
C ALA A 3 9.35 -8.61 -7.25
N ARG A 4 9.22 -7.75 -6.23
CA ARG A 4 9.41 -8.20 -4.84
C ARG A 4 8.40 -9.32 -4.58
N GLU A 5 8.82 -10.32 -3.84
CA GLU A 5 7.92 -11.38 -3.39
C GLU A 5 6.68 -10.74 -2.71
N PRO A 6 5.46 -11.16 -3.08
CA PRO A 6 4.25 -10.76 -2.39
C PRO A 6 4.38 -10.99 -0.88
N VAL A 7 3.85 -10.07 -0.06
CA VAL A 7 3.93 -10.15 1.40
C VAL A 7 3.23 -11.42 1.89
N THR A 8 2.12 -11.80 1.26
CA THR A 8 1.38 -13.01 1.66
C THR A 8 2.08 -14.32 1.30
N LEU A 9 3.19 -14.27 0.55
CA LEU A 9 4.01 -15.44 0.22
C LEU A 9 5.29 -15.54 1.07
N GLN A 10 5.53 -14.56 1.95
CA GLN A 10 6.67 -14.62 2.87
C GLN A 10 6.55 -15.80 3.82
N SER A 11 7.68 -16.41 4.16
CA SER A 11 7.73 -17.66 4.95
C SER A 11 7.13 -17.53 6.35
N ASP A 12 7.07 -16.31 6.89
CA ASP A 12 6.50 -15.98 8.20
C ASP A 12 5.09 -15.38 8.13
N TRP A 13 4.44 -15.38 6.96
CA TRP A 13 3.09 -14.85 6.75
C TRP A 13 2.09 -15.45 7.74
N GLU A 14 1.95 -16.78 7.73
CA GLU A 14 0.97 -17.49 8.59
C GLU A 14 1.36 -17.48 10.07
N THR A 15 2.66 -17.47 10.39
CA THR A 15 3.15 -17.62 11.76
C THR A 15 3.31 -16.31 12.51
N THR A 16 3.45 -15.19 11.80
CA THR A 16 3.84 -13.90 12.41
C THR A 16 3.06 -12.73 11.83
N LEU A 17 3.11 -12.51 10.51
CA LEU A 17 2.57 -11.28 9.91
C LEU A 17 1.03 -11.23 9.95
N LEU A 18 0.36 -12.30 9.54
CA LEU A 18 -1.11 -12.37 9.52
C LEU A 18 -1.71 -12.35 10.94
N PRO A 19 -1.22 -13.11 11.94
CA PRO A 19 -1.68 -12.98 13.32
C PRO A 19 -1.51 -11.56 13.87
N TRP A 20 -0.33 -10.96 13.69
CA TRP A 20 -0.08 -9.58 14.14
C TRP A 20 -1.03 -8.57 13.50
N MET A 21 -1.29 -8.71 12.19
CA MET A 21 -2.23 -7.84 11.48
C MET A 21 -3.67 -8.02 12.00
N ARG A 22 -4.09 -9.26 12.27
CA ARG A 22 -5.41 -9.55 12.87
C ARG A 22 -5.56 -8.94 14.26
N ASP A 23 -4.53 -9.03 15.09
CA ASP A 23 -4.52 -8.47 16.44
C ASP A 23 -4.66 -6.94 16.42
N ILE A 24 -3.94 -6.26 15.52
CA ILE A 24 -4.05 -4.82 15.34
C ILE A 24 -5.42 -4.42 14.79
N ALA A 25 -5.93 -5.15 13.79
CA ALA A 25 -7.25 -4.88 13.23
C ALA A 25 -8.35 -5.02 14.28
N ALA A 26 -8.25 -6.02 15.15
CA ALA A 26 -9.14 -6.21 16.28
C ALA A 26 -9.02 -5.07 17.31
N HIS A 27 -7.79 -4.68 17.66
CA HIS A 27 -7.53 -3.61 18.63
C HIS A 27 -8.01 -2.23 18.16
N LEU A 28 -7.90 -1.96 16.86
CA LEU A 28 -8.38 -0.72 16.24
C LEU A 28 -9.87 -0.76 15.90
N GLU A 29 -10.55 -1.89 16.16
CA GLU A 29 -11.96 -2.11 15.84
C GLU A 29 -12.27 -1.92 14.34
N VAL A 30 -11.29 -2.21 13.46
CA VAL A 30 -11.42 -2.10 11.99
C VAL A 30 -11.71 -3.46 11.34
N GLY A 31 -12.37 -4.36 12.07
CA GLY A 31 -12.79 -5.65 11.54
C GLY A 31 -13.68 -5.51 10.30
N GLY A 32 -13.48 -6.38 9.30
CA GLY A 32 -14.28 -6.41 8.07
C GLY A 32 -13.72 -5.60 6.89
N VAL A 33 -12.55 -4.97 7.04
CA VAL A 33 -11.81 -4.44 5.89
C VAL A 33 -11.18 -5.61 5.13
N ASP A 34 -11.65 -5.85 3.91
CA ASP A 34 -10.99 -6.74 2.95
C ASP A 34 -9.72 -6.06 2.44
N LEU A 35 -8.65 -6.16 3.23
CA LEU A 35 -7.36 -5.55 2.94
C LEU A 35 -6.53 -6.48 2.04
N ASP A 36 -6.39 -6.10 0.78
CA ASP A 36 -5.39 -6.68 -0.09
C ASP A 36 -3.99 -6.13 0.27
N VAL A 37 -3.27 -6.89 1.10
CA VAL A 37 -1.94 -6.52 1.62
C VAL A 37 -0.91 -6.37 0.50
N ASP A 38 -0.92 -7.29 -0.46
CA ASP A 38 0.02 -7.27 -1.57
C ASP A 38 -0.20 -6.05 -2.45
N ARG A 39 -1.47 -5.69 -2.69
CA ARG A 39 -1.81 -4.52 -3.48
C ARG A 39 -1.32 -3.22 -2.85
N VAL A 40 -1.52 -3.05 -1.54
CA VAL A 40 -1.00 -1.90 -0.80
C VAL A 40 0.52 -1.89 -0.81
N HIS A 41 1.17 -3.05 -0.67
CA HIS A 41 2.62 -3.17 -0.72
C HIS A 41 3.21 -2.81 -2.10
N VAL A 42 2.52 -3.18 -3.19
CA VAL A 42 2.89 -2.78 -4.56
C VAL A 42 2.83 -1.26 -4.71
N MET A 43 1.72 -0.63 -4.33
CA MET A 43 1.54 0.83 -4.42
C MET A 43 2.62 1.57 -3.62
N THR A 44 2.87 1.14 -2.38
CA THR A 44 3.89 1.75 -1.53
C THR A 44 5.30 1.58 -2.09
N GLY A 45 5.58 0.48 -2.81
CA GLY A 45 6.80 0.29 -3.58
C GLY A 45 6.96 1.35 -4.68
N VAL A 46 5.90 1.61 -5.46
CA VAL A 46 5.91 2.66 -6.51
C VAL A 46 6.17 4.04 -5.90
N VAL A 47 5.52 4.36 -4.77
CA VAL A 47 5.72 5.66 -4.09
C VAL A 47 7.13 5.78 -3.52
N ALA A 48 7.66 4.72 -2.92
CA ALA A 48 9.01 4.71 -2.37
C ALA A 48 10.08 4.94 -3.43
N ASP A 49 9.91 4.32 -4.60
CA ASP A 49 10.85 4.41 -5.73
C ASP A 49 10.69 5.72 -6.52
N GLY A 50 9.46 6.25 -6.63
CA GLY A 50 9.14 7.42 -7.47
C GLY A 50 9.10 8.78 -6.76
N VAL A 51 8.94 8.80 -5.43
CA VAL A 51 8.88 10.05 -4.64
C VAL A 51 9.98 10.07 -3.59
N GLN A 52 9.82 9.25 -2.56
CA GLN A 52 10.80 8.97 -1.51
C GLN A 52 10.22 7.91 -0.57
N ARG A 53 11.10 7.13 0.05
CA ARG A 53 10.70 6.04 0.96
C ARG A 53 9.80 6.47 2.11
N SER A 54 9.96 7.68 2.64
CA SER A 54 9.11 8.23 3.71
C SER A 54 7.67 8.51 3.31
N MET A 55 7.36 8.62 2.00
CA MET A 55 5.98 8.83 1.52
C MET A 55 5.17 7.54 1.37
N ALA A 56 5.81 6.38 1.38
CA ALA A 56 5.12 5.08 1.36
C ALA A 56 4.07 4.94 2.48
N PRO A 57 4.41 5.11 3.78
CA PRO A 57 3.41 5.01 4.84
C PRO A 57 2.35 6.13 4.78
N ILE A 58 2.73 7.34 4.36
CA ILE A 58 1.79 8.48 4.25
C ILE A 58 0.76 8.21 3.15
N SER A 59 1.18 7.68 2.00
CA SER A 59 0.28 7.32 0.91
C SER A 59 -0.65 6.17 1.28
N ALA A 60 -0.15 5.14 1.99
CA ALA A 60 -0.99 4.06 2.51
C ALA A 60 -2.08 4.58 3.47
N PHE A 61 -1.72 5.52 4.36
CA PHE A 61 -2.69 6.17 5.24
C PHE A 61 -3.79 6.92 4.46
N LEU A 62 -3.41 7.68 3.42
CA LEU A 62 -4.38 8.39 2.58
C LEU A 62 -5.30 7.45 1.80
N VAL A 63 -4.78 6.33 1.30
CA VAL A 63 -5.59 5.28 0.66
C VAL A 63 -6.58 4.70 1.67
N GLY A 64 -6.14 4.36 2.88
CA GLY A 64 -7.04 3.90 3.95
C GLY A 64 -8.14 4.91 4.26
N ALA A 65 -7.81 6.21 4.32
CA ALA A 65 -8.79 7.27 4.52
C ALA A 65 -9.79 7.41 3.35
N ALA A 66 -9.36 7.17 2.11
CA ALA A 66 -10.25 7.16 0.95
C ALA A 66 -11.19 5.95 0.96
N VAL A 67 -10.67 4.76 1.29
CA VAL A 67 -11.47 3.54 1.45
C VAL A 67 -12.51 3.69 2.54
N ALA A 68 -12.16 4.28 3.69
CA ALA A 68 -13.10 4.59 4.75
C ALA A 68 -14.22 5.57 4.32
N ARG A 69 -14.02 6.33 3.25
CA ARG A 69 -15.02 7.21 2.64
C ARG A 69 -15.81 6.55 1.49
N GLY A 70 -15.59 5.25 1.25
CA GLY A 70 -16.32 4.46 0.26
C GLY A 70 -15.61 4.28 -1.08
N ALA A 71 -14.35 4.69 -1.23
CA ALA A 71 -13.57 4.39 -2.43
C ALA A 71 -13.17 2.90 -2.50
N GLY A 72 -13.02 2.37 -3.71
CA GLY A 72 -12.42 1.05 -3.91
C GLY A 72 -10.92 1.07 -3.63
N LEU A 73 -10.39 0.02 -2.99
CA LEU A 73 -8.96 -0.09 -2.68
C LEU A 73 -8.09 -0.03 -3.94
N GLU A 74 -8.43 -0.82 -4.96
CA GLU A 74 -7.69 -0.84 -6.24
C GLU A 74 -7.67 0.54 -6.88
N GLU A 75 -8.83 1.20 -6.97
CA GLU A 75 -8.96 2.52 -7.59
C GLU A 75 -8.11 3.56 -6.85
N ALA A 76 -8.16 3.56 -5.51
CA ALA A 76 -7.37 4.47 -4.69
C ALA A 76 -5.86 4.22 -4.85
N CYS A 77 -5.43 2.96 -4.87
CA CYS A 77 -4.03 2.61 -5.12
C CYS A 77 -3.57 3.03 -6.53
N ALA A 78 -4.37 2.74 -7.56
CA ALA A 78 -4.07 3.09 -8.95
C ALA A 78 -3.96 4.61 -9.14
N ALA A 79 -4.81 5.41 -8.48
CA ALA A 79 -4.75 6.86 -8.52
C ALA A 79 -3.44 7.41 -7.93
N VAL A 80 -3.00 6.88 -6.78
CA VAL A 80 -1.72 7.26 -6.16
C VAL A 80 -0.53 6.91 -7.07
N GLU A 81 -0.56 5.74 -7.69
CA GLU A 81 0.49 5.33 -8.60
C GLU A 81 0.55 6.16 -9.89
N SER A 82 -0.60 6.50 -10.48
CA SER A 82 -0.66 7.38 -11.66
C SER A 82 -0.01 8.73 -11.35
N LEU A 83 -0.44 9.37 -10.26
CA LEU A 83 0.09 10.65 -9.84
C LEU A 83 1.59 10.59 -9.55
N THR A 84 2.06 9.49 -8.96
CA THR A 84 3.49 9.26 -8.70
C THR A 84 4.29 9.20 -10.00
N ARG A 85 3.82 8.41 -10.98
CA ARG A 85 4.48 8.27 -12.29
C ARG A 85 4.48 9.57 -13.08
N GLU A 86 3.38 10.32 -13.07
CA GLU A 86 3.26 11.63 -13.71
C GLU A 86 4.29 12.62 -13.17
N ARG A 87 4.45 12.69 -11.83
CA ARG A 87 5.42 13.58 -11.19
C ARG A 87 6.87 13.17 -11.42
N ALA A 88 7.16 11.87 -11.44
CA ALA A 88 8.48 11.35 -11.77
C ALA A 88 8.86 11.67 -13.23
N GLY A 89 7.90 11.62 -14.15
CA GLY A 89 8.09 12.03 -15.55
C GLY A 89 8.33 13.53 -15.73
N GLN A 90 7.68 14.37 -14.94
CA GLN A 90 7.86 15.84 -14.95
C GLN A 90 9.18 16.30 -14.32
N SER A 91 9.80 15.47 -13.47
CA SER A 91 11.03 15.81 -12.73
C SER A 91 12.33 15.44 -13.47
N ARG A 92 12.27 14.84 -14.68
CA ARG A 92 13.45 14.70 -15.54
C ARG A 92 13.75 16.04 -16.22
N PRO A 93 14.89 16.70 -15.96
CA PRO A 93 15.33 17.79 -16.82
C PRO A 93 15.66 17.22 -18.20
N GLY A 94 15.27 17.95 -19.25
CA GLY A 94 15.79 17.74 -20.60
C GLY A 94 17.27 18.09 -20.70
#